data_AF-A0A2V6UB13-F1
#
_entry.id   AF-A0A2V6UB13-F1
#
_cell.length_a   1.000
_cell.length_b   1.000
_cell.length_c   1.000
_cell.angle_alpha   90.00
_cell.angle_beta   90.00
_cell.angle_gamma   90.00
#
_symmetry.space_group_name_H-M   'P 1'
#
loop_
_entity.id
_entity.type
_entity.pdbx_description
1 polymer ?
#
loop_
_entity_poly.entity_id
_entity_poly.type
_entity_poly.pdbx_seq_one_letter_code
_entity_poly.pdbx_strand_id
1 'polypeptide(L)'
;MTDPITVSVVQHRLEAIVQEMGEAMLRTAYSQILNSSRDFSTAVFDGEGRLAAQAEHVPIHVGALPWAVAAIRDFFTDRVRPGDLFLLNDPYHGGNHLPDLTVL
;
A
#
# COMPACT_ATOMS: atom_id res chain seq x y z
N MET A 1 5.34 -13.93 -25.05
CA MET A 1 5.22 -14.48 -23.70
C MET A 1 6.44 -14.05 -22.92
N THR A 2 6.26 -13.48 -21.73
CA THR A 2 7.37 -13.10 -20.84
C THR A 2 8.05 -14.36 -20.28
N ASP A 3 9.38 -14.35 -20.16
CA ASP A 3 10.15 -15.49 -19.62
C ASP A 3 9.67 -15.85 -18.19
N PRO A 4 9.25 -17.10 -17.94
CA PRO A 4 8.66 -17.50 -16.65
C PRO A 4 9.65 -17.39 -15.47
N ILE A 5 10.96 -17.53 -15.72
CA ILE A 5 11.99 -17.33 -14.69
C ILE A 5 11.99 -15.86 -14.27
N THR A 6 12.03 -14.94 -15.23
CA THR A 6 11.97 -13.50 -14.99
C THR A 6 10.71 -13.09 -14.23
N VAL A 7 9.53 -13.60 -14.62
CA VAL A 7 8.27 -13.33 -13.90
C VAL A 7 8.37 -13.76 -12.44
N SER A 8 8.87 -14.96 -12.18
CA SER A 8 9.02 -15.48 -10.81
C SER A 8 9.99 -14.64 -9.98
N VAL A 9 11.15 -14.27 -10.53
CA VAL A 9 12.14 -13.44 -9.83
C VAL A 9 11.57 -12.06 -9.47
N VAL A 10 10.87 -11.41 -10.39
CA VAL A 10 10.26 -10.10 -10.15
C VAL A 10 9.14 -10.19 -9.12
N GLN A 11 8.26 -11.19 -9.23
CA GLN A 11 7.16 -11.39 -8.30
C GLN A 11 7.67 -11.58 -6.86
N HIS A 12 8.59 -12.52 -6.64
CA HIS A 12 9.14 -12.78 -5.30
C HIS A 12 9.92 -11.58 -4.76
N ARG A 13 10.54 -10.77 -5.64
CA ARG A 13 11.22 -9.54 -5.21
C ARG A 13 10.23 -8.49 -4.70
N LEU A 14 9.10 -8.29 -5.39
CA LEU A 14 8.06 -7.36 -4.95
C LEU A 14 7.39 -7.82 -3.65
N GLU A 15 7.12 -9.13 -3.54
CA GLU A 15 6.63 -9.75 -2.30
C GLU A 15 7.63 -9.55 -1.14
N ALA A 16 8.92 -9.76 -1.36
CA ALA A 16 9.94 -9.53 -0.33
C ALA A 16 9.97 -8.06 0.13
N ILE A 17 9.81 -7.10 -0.78
CA ILE A 17 9.79 -5.66 -0.46
C ILE A 17 8.61 -5.34 0.48
N VAL A 18 7.39 -5.77 0.16
CA VAL A 18 6.22 -5.46 1.00
C VAL A 18 6.31 -6.15 2.37
N GLN A 19 6.91 -7.34 2.45
CA GLN A 19 7.17 -8.01 3.72
C GLN A 19 8.19 -7.25 4.57
N GLU A 20 9.27 -6.76 3.98
CA GLU A 20 10.27 -5.94 4.68
C GLU A 20 9.70 -4.61 5.16
N MET A 21 8.82 -3.97 4.37
CA MET A 21 8.06 -2.79 4.81
C MET A 21 7.21 -3.13 6.06
N GLY A 22 6.57 -4.30 6.08
CA GLY A 22 5.78 -4.75 7.22
C GLY A 22 6.62 -4.97 8.47
N GLU A 23 7.79 -5.61 8.34
CA GLU A 23 8.74 -5.77 9.44
C GLU A 23 9.26 -4.43 9.98
N ALA A 24 9.51 -3.45 9.10
CA ALA A 24 9.88 -2.10 9.52
C ALA A 24 8.75 -1.44 10.33
N MET A 25 7.49 -1.58 9.90
CA MET A 25 6.33 -1.09 10.64
C MET A 25 6.24 -1.72 12.03
N LEU A 26 6.37 -3.05 12.14
CA LEU A 26 6.28 -3.76 13.42
C LEU A 26 7.35 -3.33 14.42
N ARG A 27 8.57 -3.07 13.94
CA ARG A 27 9.71 -2.69 14.78
C ARG A 27 9.69 -1.22 15.22
N THR A 28 8.98 -0.37 14.50
CA THR A 28 8.99 1.08 14.72
C THR A 28 7.69 1.63 15.28
N ALA A 29 6.57 0.92 15.09
CA ALA A 29 5.29 1.34 15.62
C ALA A 29 5.26 1.24 17.15
N TYR A 30 4.88 2.34 17.80
CA TYR A 30 4.66 2.39 19.23
C TYR A 30 3.30 1.80 19.64
N SER A 31 2.29 1.97 18.77
CA SER A 31 0.92 1.53 19.03
C SER A 31 0.80 0.01 19.04
N GLN A 32 0.19 -0.54 20.09
CA GLN A 32 -0.11 -1.97 20.20
C GLN A 32 -1.07 -2.46 19.12
N ILE A 33 -1.95 -1.59 18.62
CA ILE A 33 -2.83 -1.89 17.49
C ILE A 33 -2.00 -2.25 16.24
N LEU A 34 -0.88 -1.54 16.03
CA LEU A 34 -0.02 -1.80 14.87
C LEU A 34 1.00 -2.92 15.14
N ASN A 35 1.75 -2.88 16.25
CA ASN A 35 2.86 -3.80 16.46
C ASN A 35 2.46 -5.19 16.99
N SER A 36 1.37 -5.30 17.74
CA SER A 36 0.88 -6.56 18.34
C SER A 36 -0.32 -7.10 17.56
N SER A 37 -1.31 -6.26 17.30
CA SER A 37 -2.52 -6.67 16.55
C SER A 37 -2.32 -6.68 15.04
N ARG A 38 -1.22 -6.11 14.52
CA ARG A 38 -0.87 -6.08 13.09
C ARG A 38 -1.93 -5.40 12.23
N ASP A 39 -2.59 -4.38 12.76
CA ASP A 39 -3.66 -3.65 12.08
C ASP A 39 -3.12 -2.57 11.14
N PHE A 40 -2.38 -3.00 10.12
CA PHE A 40 -1.88 -2.17 9.02
C PHE A 40 -1.63 -3.07 7.82
N SER A 41 -1.60 -2.52 6.61
CA SER A 41 -1.16 -3.27 5.42
C SER A 41 -0.11 -2.46 4.66
N THR A 42 0.75 -3.17 3.93
CA THR A 42 1.74 -2.56 3.02
C THR A 42 1.51 -3.07 1.61
N ALA A 43 1.70 -2.21 0.63
CA ALA A 43 1.46 -2.53 -0.77
C ALA A 43 2.39 -1.76 -1.70
N VAL A 44 2.64 -2.35 -2.86
CA VAL A 44 3.34 -1.72 -3.99
C VAL A 44 2.37 -1.66 -5.16
N PHE A 45 2.28 -0.49 -5.78
CA PHE A 45 1.49 -0.23 -6.97
C PHE A 45 2.40 0.05 -8.17
N ASP A 46 1.93 -0.27 -9.37
CA ASP A 46 2.62 0.12 -10.60
C ASP A 46 2.29 1.57 -11.02
N GLY A 47 2.91 2.03 -12.11
CA GLY A 47 2.72 3.41 -12.61
C GLY A 47 1.30 3.73 -13.07
N GLU A 48 0.45 2.72 -13.29
CA GLU A 48 -0.97 2.89 -13.64
C GLU A 48 -1.87 2.85 -12.41
N GLY A 49 -1.29 2.68 -11.21
CA GLY A 49 -2.01 2.56 -9.94
C GLY A 49 -2.65 1.19 -9.73
N ARG A 50 -2.15 0.13 -10.39
CA ARG A 50 -2.60 -1.25 -10.16
C ARG A 50 -1.78 -1.90 -9.06
N LEU A 51 -2.44 -2.68 -8.21
CA LEU A 51 -1.77 -3.40 -7.12
C LEU A 51 -0.82 -4.45 -7.70
N ALA A 52 0.47 -4.32 -7.38
CA ALA A 52 1.53 -5.21 -7.86
C ALA A 52 1.96 -6.25 -6.81
N ALA A 53 2.02 -5.85 -5.54
CA ALA A 53 2.28 -6.74 -4.41
C ALA A 53 1.72 -6.17 -3.10
N GLN A 54 1.51 -7.01 -2.11
CA GLN A 54 1.04 -6.62 -0.78
C GLN A 54 1.51 -7.58 0.31
N ALA A 55 1.62 -7.11 1.54
CA ALA A 55 1.76 -7.98 2.70
C ALA A 55 0.38 -8.23 3.33
N GLU A 56 0.03 -9.50 3.55
CA GLU A 56 -1.28 -9.90 4.08
C GLU A 56 -1.39 -9.63 5.58
N HIS A 57 -2.24 -8.67 5.95
CA HIS A 57 -2.48 -8.32 7.35
C HIS A 57 -3.98 -8.08 7.59
N VAL A 58 -4.61 -7.19 6.80
CA VAL A 58 -6.04 -6.90 6.92
C VAL A 58 -6.73 -6.88 5.54
N PRO A 59 -7.65 -7.82 5.23
CA PRO A 59 -8.29 -7.91 3.91
C PRO A 59 -9.06 -6.66 3.47
N ILE A 60 -9.63 -5.91 4.41
CA ILE A 60 -10.38 -4.68 4.07
C ILE A 60 -9.46 -3.62 3.43
N HIS A 61 -8.20 -3.54 3.87
CA HIS A 61 -7.22 -2.62 3.29
C HIS A 61 -6.93 -2.97 1.83
N VAL A 62 -6.83 -4.26 1.50
CA VAL A 62 -6.56 -4.74 0.14
C VAL A 62 -7.64 -4.29 -0.83
N GLY A 63 -8.90 -4.33 -0.39
CA GLY A 63 -10.04 -3.86 -1.18
C GLY A 63 -10.04 -2.35 -1.38
N ALA A 64 -9.56 -1.57 -0.40
CA ALA A 64 -9.66 -0.12 -0.38
C ALA A 64 -8.46 0.60 -1.03
N LEU A 65 -7.23 0.10 -0.86
CA LEU A 65 -6.01 0.76 -1.33
C LEU A 65 -6.01 1.13 -2.83
N PRO A 66 -6.52 0.30 -3.77
CA PRO A 66 -6.62 0.71 -5.17
C PRO A 66 -7.51 1.94 -5.39
N TRP A 67 -8.58 2.09 -4.60
CA TRP A 67 -9.45 3.27 -4.65
C TRP A 67 -8.78 4.50 -4.07
N ALA A 68 -7.99 4.34 -3.01
CA ALA A 68 -7.17 5.41 -2.43
C ALA A 68 -6.16 5.96 -3.45
N VAL A 69 -5.44 5.07 -4.14
CA VAL A 69 -4.48 5.44 -5.20
C VAL A 69 -5.19 6.19 -6.33
N ALA A 70 -6.35 5.68 -6.78
CA ALA A 70 -7.13 6.34 -7.81
C ALA A 70 -7.61 7.73 -7.38
N ALA A 71 -8.14 7.87 -6.16
CA ALA A 71 -8.61 9.15 -5.63
C ALA A 71 -7.50 10.20 -5.54
N ILE A 72 -6.31 9.81 -5.08
CA ILE A 72 -5.14 10.71 -5.02
C ILE A 72 -4.68 11.10 -6.43
N ARG A 73 -4.54 10.13 -7.34
CA ARG A 73 -4.16 10.41 -8.73
C ARG A 73 -5.16 11.35 -9.40
N ASP A 74 -6.46 11.14 -9.20
CA ASP A 74 -7.50 11.94 -9.85
C ASP A 74 -7.61 13.34 -9.22
N PHE A 75 -7.39 13.48 -7.91
CA PHE A 75 -7.40 14.78 -7.23
C PHE A 75 -6.15 15.61 -7.53
N PHE A 76 -4.97 14.99 -7.55
CA PHE A 76 -3.70 15.69 -7.74
C PHE A 76 -3.24 15.75 -9.19
N THR A 77 -3.67 14.81 -10.05
CA THR A 77 -3.41 14.72 -11.50
C THR A 77 -1.99 15.18 -11.87
N ASP A 78 -1.84 16.38 -12.44
CA ASP A 78 -0.58 16.93 -12.94
C ASP A 78 0.30 17.56 -11.86
N ARG A 79 -0.06 17.43 -10.58
CA ARG A 79 0.63 18.04 -9.44
C ARG A 79 1.48 17.07 -8.64
N VAL A 80 1.45 15.77 -8.95
CA VAL A 80 2.32 14.78 -8.31
C VAL A 80 3.77 15.00 -8.75
N ARG A 81 4.69 15.11 -7.79
CA ARG A 81 6.13 15.29 -8.02
C ARG A 81 6.94 14.24 -7.27
N PRO A 82 8.13 13.86 -7.77
CA PRO A 82 9.04 12.98 -7.04
C PRO A 82 9.36 13.53 -5.66
N GLY A 83 9.14 12.71 -4.63
CA GLY A 83 9.36 13.07 -3.22
C GLY A 83 8.11 13.53 -2.46
N ASP A 84 6.97 13.70 -3.13
CA ASP A 84 5.70 13.96 -2.46
C ASP A 84 5.23 12.74 -1.65
N LEU A 85 4.50 13.01 -0.57
CA LEU A 85 3.79 12.02 0.24
C LEU A 85 2.33 12.45 0.40
N PHE A 86 1.40 11.52 0.19
CA PHE A 86 -0.03 11.76 0.30
C PHE A 86 -0.62 11.04 1.50
N LEU A 87 -1.52 11.71 2.21
CA LEU A 87 -2.26 11.18 3.35
C LEU A 87 -3.75 11.20 3.04
N LEU A 88 -4.43 10.07 3.23
CA LEU A 88 -5.85 9.89 2.96
C LEU A 88 -6.51 9.02 4.03
N ASN A 89 -7.65 9.48 4.55
CA ASN A 89 -8.54 8.71 5.41
C ASN A 89 -10.03 8.96 5.12
N ASP A 90 -10.36 9.61 4.00
CA ASP A 90 -11.75 9.86 3.63
C ASP A 90 -12.45 8.55 3.23
N PRO A 91 -13.45 8.08 3.99
CA PRO A 91 -14.13 6.82 3.70
C PRO A 91 -14.91 6.82 2.38
N TYR A 92 -15.20 8.00 1.82
CA TYR A 92 -15.88 8.12 0.54
C TYR A 92 -14.93 8.09 -0.67
N HIS A 93 -13.62 8.19 -0.43
CA HIS A 93 -12.59 8.28 -1.47
C HIS A 93 -11.44 7.28 -1.26
N GLY A 94 -11.76 6.07 -0.78
CA GLY A 94 -10.80 4.96 -0.68
C GLY A 94 -10.20 4.72 0.70
N GLY A 95 -10.59 5.48 1.73
CA GLY A 95 -10.41 5.07 3.13
C GLY A 95 -11.46 4.04 3.56
N ASN A 96 -11.19 3.23 4.59
CA ASN A 96 -12.22 2.33 5.17
C ASN A 96 -13.09 3.07 6.19
N HIS A 97 -12.44 3.74 7.13
CA HIS A 97 -13.05 4.58 8.15
C HIS A 97 -12.03 5.58 8.69
N LEU A 98 -12.50 6.59 9.42
CA LEU A 98 -11.70 7.76 9.79
C LEU A 98 -10.38 7.46 10.53
N PRO A 99 -10.29 6.45 11.43
CA PRO A 99 -9.02 6.06 12.05
C PRO A 99 -7.94 5.49 11.12
N ASP A 100 -8.32 5.00 9.94
CA ASP A 100 -7.38 4.35 9.02
C ASP A 100 -6.72 5.39 8.14
N LEU A 101 -5.41 5.53 8.27
CA LEU A 101 -4.60 6.44 7.46
C LEU A 101 -3.86 5.66 6.38
N THR A 102 -4.13 6.00 5.13
CA THR A 102 -3.34 5.56 3.98
C THR A 102 -2.27 6.59 3.69
N VAL A 103 -1.01 6.14 3.62
CA VAL A 103 0.13 6.92 3.15
C VAL A 103 0.60 6.35 1.82
N LEU A 104 0.74 7.22 0.82
CA LEU A 104 1.20 6.89 -0.54
C LEU A 104 2.39 7.75 -0.95
#